data_AF-A0A9E1Y5C6-F1
#
_entry.id   AF-A0A9E1Y5C6-F1
#
_cell.length_a   1.000
_cell.length_b   1.000
_cell.length_c   1.000
_cell.angle_alpha   90.00
_cell.angle_beta   90.00
_cell.angle_gamma   90.00
#
_symmetry.space_group_name_H-M   'P 1'
#
loop_
_entity.id
_entity.type
_entity.pdbx_description
1 polymer ?
#
loop_
_entity_poly.entity_id
_entity_poly.type
_entity_poly.pdbx_seq_one_letter_code
_entity_poly.pdbx_strand_id
1 'polypeptide(L)'
;ILGFPIYLYGIINNIIPYKLPRLIAKQFARSKSEIAPTKLITGIGVFVIYYILEILVFYLMANNLLLTTAYILSLIPSGNFVLSYIFRIRKYRQHLRFLTVFYQKRYLMYQIIEERQALIQFINKAKDEYIKIENI
;
A
#
# COMPACT_ATOMS: atom_id res chain seq x y z
N ILE A 1 -16.37 -11.62 -1.69
CA ILE A 1 -16.43 -12.84 -0.85
C ILE A 1 -15.48 -13.91 -1.40
N LEU A 2 -15.49 -14.20 -2.71
CA LEU A 2 -14.62 -15.23 -3.32
C LEU A 2 -13.10 -15.06 -3.10
N GLY A 3 -12.59 -13.83 -2.99
CA GLY A 3 -11.16 -13.59 -2.73
C GLY A 3 -10.74 -13.76 -1.26
N PHE A 4 -11.69 -13.91 -0.33
CA PHE A 4 -11.37 -13.92 1.11
C PHE A 4 -10.59 -15.16 1.58
N PRO A 5 -10.90 -16.39 1.13
CA PRO A 5 -10.11 -17.57 1.50
C PRO A 5 -8.66 -17.48 1.02
N ILE A 6 -8.44 -17.02 -0.22
CA ILE A 6 -7.10 -16.82 -0.80
C ILE A 6 -6.35 -15.74 0.00
N TYR A 7 -7.04 -14.69 0.42
CA TYR A 7 -6.49 -13.65 1.28
C TYR A 7 -6.08 -14.20 2.66
N LEU A 8 -6.89 -15.04 3.30
CA LEU A 8 -6.56 -15.66 4.58
C LEU A 8 -5.35 -16.57 4.46
N TYR A 9 -5.33 -17.44 3.45
CA TYR A 9 -4.19 -18.28 3.13
C TYR A 9 -2.92 -17.45 2.95
N GLY A 10 -2.96 -16.43 2.11
CA GLY A 10 -1.82 -15.55 1.89
C GLY A 10 -1.38 -14.83 3.17
N ILE A 11 -2.31 -14.38 4.02
CA ILE A 11 -1.97 -13.75 5.30
C ILE A 11 -1.24 -14.72 6.22
N ILE A 12 -1.75 -15.94 6.38
CA ILE A 12 -1.15 -16.93 7.27
C ILE A 12 0.31 -17.16 6.90
N ASN A 13 0.59 -17.33 5.61
CA ASN A 13 1.94 -17.60 5.12
C ASN A 13 2.84 -16.35 5.00
N ASN A 14 2.29 -15.12 5.03
CA ASN A 14 3.09 -13.91 4.74
C ASN A 14 3.07 -12.85 5.85
N ILE A 15 2.31 -13.04 6.93
CA ILE A 15 2.14 -12.00 7.96
C ILE A 15 3.44 -11.67 8.69
N ILE A 16 4.27 -12.68 8.95
CA ILE A 16 5.54 -12.55 9.64
C ILE A 16 6.53 -11.75 8.77
N PRO A 17 6.84 -12.16 7.52
CA PRO A 17 7.77 -11.42 6.70
C PRO A 17 7.27 -10.03 6.28
N TYR A 18 5.96 -9.76 6.31
CA TYR A 18 5.46 -8.40 6.14
C TYR A 18 5.63 -7.49 7.36
N LYS A 19 5.51 -8.02 8.58
CA LYS A 19 5.56 -7.20 9.80
C LYS A 19 6.98 -6.97 10.30
N LEU A 20 7.84 -7.99 10.24
CA LEU A 20 9.15 -7.97 10.87
C LEU A 20 10.09 -6.88 10.31
N PRO A 21 10.22 -6.68 8.98
CA PRO A 21 11.08 -5.64 8.42
C PRO A 21 10.67 -4.23 8.86
N ARG A 22 9.37 -4.01 9.08
CA ARG A 22 8.85 -2.73 9.58
C ARG A 22 9.25 -2.48 11.03
N LEU A 23 9.28 -3.51 11.86
CA LEU A 23 9.72 -3.40 13.26
C LEU A 23 11.23 -3.14 13.31
N ILE A 24 12.01 -3.90 12.53
CA ILE A 24 13.45 -3.73 12.44
C ILE A 24 13.78 -2.31 11.94
N ALA A 25 13.19 -1.87 10.83
CA ALA A 25 13.48 -0.52 10.32
C ALA A 25 13.10 0.61 11.28
N LYS A 26 12.09 0.42 12.14
CA LYS A 26 11.75 1.41 13.18
C LYS A 26 12.81 1.50 14.28
N GLN A 27 13.50 0.40 14.57
CA GLN A 27 14.51 0.34 15.62
C GLN A 27 15.90 0.73 15.11
N PHE A 28 16.21 0.41 13.86
CA PHE A 28 17.58 0.52 13.33
C PHE A 28 17.79 1.72 12.39
N ALA A 29 16.76 2.26 11.74
CA ALA A 29 16.93 3.43 10.88
C ALA A 29 17.20 4.67 11.73
N ARG A 30 18.33 5.34 11.48
CA ARG A 30 18.75 6.52 12.26
C ARG A 30 18.13 7.80 11.72
N SER A 31 17.78 7.82 10.43
CA SER A 31 17.18 8.96 9.75
C SER A 31 15.93 8.56 8.95
N LYS A 32 15.07 9.54 8.61
CA LYS A 32 13.86 9.29 7.81
C LYS A 32 14.18 8.74 6.41
N SER A 33 15.30 9.17 5.83
CA SER A 33 15.79 8.72 4.53
C SER A 33 16.27 7.26 4.55
N GLU A 34 16.77 6.77 5.69
CA GLU A 34 17.22 5.38 5.85
C GLU A 34 16.08 4.37 5.98
N ILE A 35 14.86 4.80 6.37
CA ILE A 35 13.75 3.87 6.65
C ILE A 35 13.43 2.97 5.45
N ALA A 36 13.42 3.52 4.23
CA ALA A 36 13.11 2.76 3.02
C ALA A 36 14.19 1.71 2.69
N PRO A 37 15.49 2.07 2.56
CA PRO A 37 16.54 1.09 2.30
C PRO A 37 16.68 0.05 3.43
N THR A 38 16.55 0.45 4.71
CA THR A 38 16.58 -0.50 5.82
C THR A 38 15.43 -1.51 5.72
N LYS A 39 14.21 -1.09 5.37
CA LYS A 39 13.09 -2.02 5.14
C LYS A 39 13.34 -2.96 3.98
N LEU A 40 13.98 -2.51 2.92
CA LEU A 40 14.26 -3.33 1.74
C LEU A 40 15.25 -4.44 2.08
N ILE A 41 16.40 -4.08 2.67
CA ILE A 41 17.45 -5.05 3.03
C ILE A 41 16.94 -6.06 4.05
N THR A 42 16.30 -5.56 5.12
CA THR A 42 15.72 -6.43 6.15
C THR A 42 14.56 -7.26 5.61
N GLY A 43 13.78 -6.70 4.68
CA GLY A 43 12.74 -7.39 3.93
C GLY A 43 13.29 -8.62 3.21
N ILE A 44 14.30 -8.44 2.37
CA ILE A 44 14.92 -9.54 1.62
C ILE A 44 15.37 -10.66 2.57
N GLY A 45 16.14 -10.31 3.60
CA GLY A 45 16.66 -11.30 4.55
C GLY A 45 15.54 -12.07 5.28
N VAL A 46 14.55 -11.35 5.80
CA VAL A 46 13.42 -11.97 6.52
C VAL A 46 12.60 -12.86 5.58
N PHE A 47 12.28 -12.42 4.36
CA PHE A 47 11.50 -13.23 3.42
C PHE A 47 12.22 -14.52 3.04
N VAL A 48 13.52 -14.46 2.74
CA VAL A 48 14.31 -15.63 2.36
C VAL A 48 14.37 -16.64 3.50
N ILE A 49 14.77 -16.19 4.70
CA ILE A 49 14.89 -17.08 5.86
C ILE A 49 13.54 -17.69 6.21
N TYR A 50 12.48 -16.88 6.21
CA TYR A 50 11.14 -17.32 6.57
C TYR A 50 10.60 -18.38 5.60
N TYR A 51 10.72 -18.16 4.28
CA TYR A 51 10.26 -19.16 3.31
C TYR A 51 11.06 -20.44 3.33
N ILE A 52 12.37 -20.39 3.54
CA ILE A 52 13.17 -21.63 3.69
C ILE A 52 12.63 -22.47 4.86
N LEU A 53 12.38 -21.84 6.01
CA LEU A 53 11.83 -22.54 7.18
C LEU A 53 10.43 -23.10 6.88
N GLU A 54 9.56 -22.30 6.27
CA GLU A 54 8.18 -22.67 5.98
C GLU A 54 8.10 -23.85 4.99
N ILE A 55 8.93 -23.82 3.94
CA ILE A 55 9.05 -24.90 2.94
C ILE A 55 9.60 -26.17 3.58
N LEU A 56 10.62 -26.07 4.44
CA LEU A 56 11.18 -27.22 5.15
C LEU A 56 10.13 -27.89 6.04
N VAL A 57 9.41 -27.09 6.85
CA VAL A 57 8.33 -27.60 7.69
C VAL A 57 7.25 -28.28 6.84
N PHE A 58 6.83 -27.64 5.74
CA PHE A 58 5.82 -28.21 4.85
C PHE A 58 6.29 -29.52 4.22
N TYR A 59 7.53 -29.59 3.73
CA TYR A 59 8.09 -30.81 3.15
C TYR A 59 8.18 -31.95 4.17
N LEU A 60 8.61 -31.67 5.40
CA LEU A 60 8.66 -32.68 6.47
C LEU A 60 7.28 -33.24 6.83
N MET A 61 6.23 -32.41 6.75
CA MET A 61 4.86 -32.83 7.03
C MET A 61 4.19 -33.56 5.86
N ALA A 62 4.35 -33.05 4.64
CA ALA A 62 3.71 -33.61 3.45
C ALA A 62 4.47 -34.82 2.89
N ASN A 63 5.79 -34.87 3.10
CA ASN A 63 6.74 -35.84 2.56
C ASN A 63 6.54 -36.13 1.05
N ASN A 64 6.12 -35.10 0.30
CA ASN A 64 5.75 -35.21 -1.10
C ASN A 64 6.30 -34.03 -1.88
N LEU A 65 7.22 -34.32 -2.79
CA LEU A 65 7.91 -33.31 -3.58
C LEU A 65 6.95 -32.49 -4.45
N LEU A 66 5.96 -33.13 -5.07
CA LEU A 66 5.00 -32.46 -5.95
C LEU A 66 4.15 -31.43 -5.18
N LEU A 67 3.66 -31.81 -4.00
CA LEU A 67 2.91 -30.89 -3.13
C LEU A 67 3.78 -29.75 -2.64
N THR A 68 5.03 -30.02 -2.27
CA THR A 68 5.98 -28.97 -1.85
C THR A 68 6.31 -28.02 -2.97
N THR A 69 6.52 -28.50 -4.20
CA THR A 69 6.74 -27.62 -5.37
C THR A 69 5.52 -26.74 -5.64
N ALA A 70 4.31 -27.30 -5.59
CA ALA A 70 3.08 -26.52 -5.73
C ALA A 70 2.94 -25.47 -4.62
N TYR A 71 3.31 -25.82 -3.39
CA TYR A 71 3.31 -24.91 -2.24
C TYR A 71 4.29 -23.75 -2.45
N ILE A 72 5.54 -24.02 -2.84
CA ILE A 72 6.55 -22.99 -3.16
C ILE A 72 6.03 -22.02 -4.20
N LEU A 73 5.46 -22.54 -5.30
CA LEU A 73 4.91 -21.71 -6.38
C LEU A 73 3.70 -20.89 -5.92
N SER A 74 3.00 -21.30 -4.87
CA SER A 74 1.86 -20.58 -4.31
C SER A 74 2.23 -19.42 -3.36
N LEU A 75 3.43 -19.44 -2.75
CA LEU A 75 3.84 -18.45 -1.74
C LEU A 75 3.91 -17.03 -2.31
N ILE A 76 4.62 -16.85 -3.42
CA ILE A 76 4.78 -15.54 -4.09
C ILE A 76 3.42 -14.94 -4.54
N PRO A 77 2.58 -15.66 -5.32
CA PRO A 77 1.30 -15.11 -5.77
C PRO A 77 0.34 -14.86 -4.61
N SER A 78 0.32 -15.71 -3.58
CA SER A 78 -0.55 -15.51 -2.42
C SER A 78 -0.17 -14.25 -1.61
N GLY A 79 1.13 -13.98 -1.43
CA GLY A 79 1.60 -12.73 -0.83
C GLY A 79 1.17 -11.50 -1.63
N ASN A 80 1.41 -11.50 -2.95
CA ASN A 80 1.01 -10.40 -3.83
C ASN A 80 -0.51 -10.18 -3.83
N PHE A 81 -1.29 -11.26 -3.72
CA PHE A 81 -2.73 -11.19 -3.60
C PHE A 81 -3.16 -10.48 -2.31
N VAL A 82 -2.53 -10.75 -1.17
CA VAL A 82 -2.81 -10.06 0.11
C VAL A 82 -2.63 -8.56 -0.03
N LEU A 83 -1.51 -8.11 -0.60
CA LEU A 83 -1.23 -6.69 -0.80
C LEU A 83 -2.27 -6.04 -1.71
N SER A 84 -2.59 -6.69 -2.83
CA SER A 84 -3.59 -6.24 -3.79
C SER A 84 -4.99 -6.14 -3.20
N TYR A 85 -5.36 -7.13 -2.37
CA TYR A 85 -6.66 -7.19 -1.71
C TYR A 85 -6.80 -6.06 -0.67
N ILE A 86 -5.77 -5.85 0.15
CA ILE A 86 -5.73 -4.74 1.12
C ILE A 86 -5.80 -3.39 0.42
N PHE A 87 -5.06 -3.22 -0.69
CA PHE A 87 -5.06 -1.98 -1.45
C PHE A 87 -6.45 -1.66 -2.01
N ARG A 88 -7.13 -2.66 -2.60
CA ARG A 88 -8.51 -2.51 -3.08
C ARG A 88 -9.48 -2.10 -1.96
N ILE A 89 -9.41 -2.75 -0.80
CA ILE A 89 -10.26 -2.40 0.34
C ILE A 89 -9.97 -0.98 0.83
N ARG A 90 -8.70 -0.57 0.90
CA ARG A 90 -8.32 0.79 1.32
C ARG A 90 -8.85 1.84 0.34
N LYS A 91 -8.70 1.62 -0.96
CA LYS A 91 -9.23 2.52 -2.01
C LYS A 91 -10.75 2.64 -1.91
N TYR A 92 -11.44 1.52 -1.76
CA TYR A 92 -12.89 1.51 -1.58
C TYR A 92 -13.33 2.28 -0.32
N ARG A 93 -12.66 2.05 0.82
CA ARG A 93 -12.92 2.80 2.06
C ARG A 93 -12.64 4.30 1.93
N GLN A 94 -11.62 4.68 1.16
CA GLN A 94 -11.33 6.09 0.89
C GLN A 94 -12.45 6.75 0.09
N HIS A 95 -12.97 6.09 -0.94
CA HIS A 95 -14.13 6.58 -1.69
C HIS A 95 -15.38 6.70 -0.80
N LEU A 96 -15.65 5.71 0.04
CA LEU A 96 -16.78 5.78 0.97
C LEU A 96 -16.62 6.93 1.97
N ARG A 97 -15.43 7.10 2.56
CA ARG A 97 -15.16 8.23 3.47
C ARG A 97 -15.34 9.57 2.77
N PHE A 98 -14.90 9.69 1.52
CA PHE A 98 -15.10 10.90 0.72
C PHE A 98 -16.60 11.19 0.53
N LEU A 99 -17.39 10.19 0.14
CA LEU A 99 -18.85 10.33 0.04
C LEU A 99 -19.45 10.75 1.38
N THR A 100 -19.08 10.10 2.48
CA THR A 100 -19.57 10.47 3.82
C THR A 100 -19.27 11.93 4.17
N VAL A 101 -18.04 12.41 3.94
CA VAL A 101 -17.68 13.82 4.19
C VAL A 101 -18.47 14.76 3.28
N PHE A 102 -18.64 14.40 2.01
CA PHE A 102 -19.42 15.18 1.05
C PHE A 102 -20.88 15.34 1.49
N TYR A 103 -21.50 14.27 2.01
CA TYR A 103 -22.89 14.31 2.49
C TYR A 103 -23.05 14.98 3.85
N GLN A 104 -22.13 14.75 4.79
CA GLN A 104 -22.26 15.25 6.17
C GLN A 104 -21.75 16.69 6.36
N LYS A 105 -20.81 17.14 5.53
CA LYS A 105 -20.13 18.44 5.66
C LYS A 105 -20.27 19.29 4.41
N ARG A 106 -21.50 19.36 3.87
CA ARG A 106 -21.82 20.10 2.63
C ARG A 106 -21.31 21.55 2.67
N TYR A 107 -21.49 22.25 3.79
CA TYR A 107 -21.02 23.62 3.97
C TYR A 107 -19.50 23.77 3.73
N LEU A 108 -18.68 22.93 4.36
CA LEU A 108 -17.22 22.96 4.19
C LEU A 108 -16.80 22.63 2.76
N MET A 109 -17.55 21.75 2.09
CA MET A 109 -17.28 21.39 0.70
C MET A 109 -17.61 22.54 -0.26
N TYR A 110 -18.69 23.29 -0.01
CA TYR A 110 -18.98 24.53 -0.75
C TYR A 110 -17.91 25.60 -0.54
N GLN A 111 -17.45 25.82 0.70
CA GLN A 111 -16.36 26.77 0.97
C GLN A 111 -15.08 26.41 0.19
N ILE A 112 -14.69 25.13 0.17
CA ILE A 112 -13.51 24.67 -0.59
C ILE A 112 -13.69 24.89 -2.10
N ILE A 113 -14.89 24.68 -2.64
CA ILE A 113 -15.17 24.94 -4.07
C ILE A 113 -15.04 26.43 -4.36
N GLU A 114 -15.58 27.29 -3.50
CA GLU A 114 -15.53 28.74 -3.63
C GLU A 114 -14.08 29.27 -3.56
N GLU A 115 -13.30 28.85 -2.56
CA GLU A 115 -11.88 29.21 -2.44
C GLU A 115 -11.08 28.77 -3.67
N ARG A 116 -11.34 27.56 -4.19
CA ARG A 116 -10.68 27.08 -5.41
C ARG A 116 -11.03 27.95 -6.61
N GLN A 117 -12.29 28.37 -6.77
CA GLN A 117 -12.70 29.26 -7.86
C GLN A 117 -12.04 30.63 -7.73
N ALA A 118 -11.99 31.18 -6.52
CA ALA A 118 -11.31 32.45 -6.24
C ALA A 118 -9.81 32.38 -6.61
N LEU A 119 -9.12 31.30 -6.22
CA LEU A 119 -7.72 31.08 -6.59
C LEU A 119 -7.51 30.98 -8.10
N ILE A 120 -8.37 30.25 -8.81
CA ILE A 120 -8.29 30.12 -10.27
C ILE A 120 -8.50 31.49 -10.93
N GLN A 121 -9.48 32.26 -10.48
CA GLN A 121 -9.74 33.60 -11.01
C GLN A 121 -8.57 34.54 -10.75
N PHE A 122 -7.99 34.50 -9.55
CA PHE A 122 -6.80 35.27 -9.20
C PHE A 122 -5.63 34.95 -10.13
N ILE A 123 -5.34 33.66 -10.36
CA ILE A 123 -4.26 33.22 -11.25
C ILE A 123 -4.52 33.66 -12.69
N ASN A 124 -5.75 33.52 -13.19
CA ASN A 124 -6.10 33.95 -14.54
C ASN A 124 -5.95 35.46 -14.72
N LYS A 125 -6.39 36.25 -13.74
CA LYS A 125 -6.26 37.71 -13.78
C LYS A 125 -4.80 38.14 -13.80
N ALA A 126 -3.98 37.55 -12.93
CA ALA A 126 -2.54 37.84 -12.90
C ALA A 126 -1.85 37.48 -14.22
N LYS A 127 -2.26 36.37 -14.85
CA LYS A 127 -1.79 35.97 -16.18
C LYS A 127 -2.19 36.99 -17.26
N ASP A 128 -3.45 37.44 -17.27
CA ASP A 128 -3.93 38.40 -18.26
C ASP A 128 -3.25 39.77 -18.11
N GLU A 129 -2.99 40.21 -16.88
CA GLU A 129 -2.21 41.43 -16.60
C GLU A 129 -0.77 41.30 -17.09
N TYR A 130 -0.11 40.17 -16.85
CA TYR A 130 1.24 39.91 -17.36
C TYR A 130 1.30 39.94 -18.90
N ILE A 131 0.38 39.25 -19.57
CA ILE A 131 0.31 39.22 -21.04
C ILE A 131 0.04 40.62 -21.62
N LYS A 132 -0.73 41.47 -20.93
CA LYS A 132 -0.95 42.86 -21.36
C LYS A 132 0.31 43.71 -21.23
N ILE A 133 1.13 43.49 -20.20
CA ILE A 133 2.41 44.20 -20.03
C ILE A 133 3.43 43.76 -21.09
N GLU A 134 3.44 42.48 -21.47
CA GLU A 134 4.37 41.93 -22.47
C GLU A 134 4.00 42.28 -23.93
N ASN A 135 2.71 42.52 -24.21
CA ASN A 135 2.22 42.91 -25.55
C ASN A 135 2.21 44.44 -25.80
N ILE A 136 2.73 45.24 -24.87
CA ILE A 136 3.01 46.69 -25.03
C ILE A 136 4.50 46.85 -25.24
#